data_AF-A0A4V0YH09-F1
#
_entry.id   AF-A0A4V0YH09-F1
#
_cell.length_a   1.000
_cell.length_b   1.000
_cell.length_c   1.000
_cell.angle_alpha   90.00
_cell.angle_beta   90.00
_cell.angle_gamma   90.00
#
_symmetry.space_group_name_H-M   'P 1'
#
loop_
_entity.id
_entity.type
_entity.pdbx_description
1 polymer ?
#
loop_
_entity_poly.entity_id
_entity_poly.type
_entity_poly.pdbx_seq_one_letter_code
_entity_poly.pdbx_strand_id
1 'polypeptide(L)' 'MSPTAMLIAGILQIGIGLVIVVIRRPVADWLATSVPSLDVAWFRVRGELLLGFAGLCGCVSGVAFVVLAALTLSSG' A
#
# COMPACT_ATOMS: atom_id res chain seq x y z
N MET A 1 4.68 9.81 -20.06
CA MET A 1 4.49 10.32 -18.68
C MET A 1 5.75 11.09 -18.32
N SER A 2 5.66 12.31 -17.77
CA SER A 2 6.88 13.07 -17.44
C SER A 2 7.63 12.42 -16.28
N PRO A 3 8.97 12.51 -16.20
CA PRO A 3 9.74 11.94 -15.10
C PRO A 3 9.28 12.46 -13.73
N THR A 4 8.92 13.74 -13.66
CA THR A 4 8.34 14.36 -12.47
C THR A 4 7.02 13.70 -12.05
N ALA A 5 6.14 13.38 -12.99
CA ALA A 5 4.89 12.68 -12.69
C ALA A 5 5.14 11.25 -12.20
N MET A 6 6.16 10.56 -12.74
CA MET A 6 6.55 9.21 -12.29
C MET A 6 7.11 9.24 -10.86
N LEU A 7 7.95 10.23 -10.51
CA LEU A 7 8.42 10.42 -9.14
C LEU A 7 7.28 10.66 -8.15
N ILE A 8 6.37 11.59 -8.48
CA ILE A 8 5.23 11.93 -7.62
C ILE A 8 4.36 10.69 -7.40
N ALA A 9 4.01 9.98 -8.48
CA ALA A 9 3.21 8.76 -8.39
C ALA A 9 3.91 7.68 -7.55
N GLY A 10 5.23 7.51 -7.74
CA GLY A 10 6.01 6.52 -7.00
C GLY A 10 6.07 6.82 -5.49
N ILE A 11 6.36 8.06 -5.11
CA ILE A 11 6.39 8.50 -3.70
C ILE A 11 5.01 8.34 -3.05
N LEU A 12 3.94 8.74 -3.75
CA LEU A 12 2.58 8.58 -3.24
C LEU A 12 2.22 7.10 -3.04
N GLN A 13 2.56 6.22 -3.98
CA GLN A 13 2.30 4.78 -3.85
C GLN A 13 3.05 4.17 -2.68
N ILE A 14 4.32 4.55 -2.45
CA ILE A 14 5.09 4.11 -1.28
C ILE A 14 4.42 4.59 0.01
N GLY A 15 4.07 5.88 0.09
CA GLY A 15 3.42 6.46 1.27
C GLY A 15 2.09 5.76 1.60
N ILE A 16 1.21 5.63 0.61
CA ILE A 16 -0.10 4.98 0.76
C ILE A 16 0.08 3.50 1.12
N GLY A 17 0.99 2.79 0.44
CA GLY A 17 1.27 1.38 0.71
C GLY A 17 1.75 1.16 2.15
N LEU A 18 2.65 2.01 2.65
CA LEU A 18 3.14 1.96 4.02
C LEU A 18 2.03 2.24 5.04
N VAL A 19 1.19 3.25 4.77
CA VAL A 19 0.02 3.58 5.60
C VAL A 19 -0.93 2.38 5.69
N ILE A 20 -1.23 1.71 4.57
CA ILE A 20 -2.08 0.51 4.57
C ILE A 20 -1.45 -0.61 5.41
N VAL A 21 -0.14 -0.84 5.27
CA VAL A 21 0.58 -1.87 6.04
C VAL A 21 0.54 -1.59 7.55
N VAL A 22 0.64 -0.33 7.96
CA VAL A 22 0.63 0.08 9.37
C VAL A 22 -0.79 0.05 9.95
N ILE A 23 -1.77 0.59 9.23
CA ILE A 23 -3.15 0.78 9.72
C ILE A 23 -3.97 -0.53 9.68
N ARG A 24 -3.58 -1.53 8.88
CA ARG A 24 -4.35 -2.78 8.76
C ARG A 24 -4.64 -3.47 10.11
N ARG A 25 -3.67 -3.47 11.03
CA ARG A 25 -3.81 -4.10 12.36
C ARG A 25 -4.79 -3.34 13.27
N PRO A 26 -4.60 -2.02 13.49
CA PRO A 26 -5.57 -1.21 14.22
C PRO A 26 -7.00 -1.34 13.67
N VAL A 27 -7.15 -1.39 12.34
CA VAL A 27 -8.46 -1.56 11.69
C VAL A 27 -9.04 -2.94 11.98
N ALA A 28 -8.25 -4.00 11.91
CA ALA A 28 -8.71 -5.35 12.24
C ALA A 28 -9.11 -5.47 13.71
N ASP A 29 -8.35 -4.87 14.62
CA ASP A 29 -8.67 -4.85 16.06
C ASP A 29 -9.94 -4.04 16.33
N TRP A 30 -10.12 -2.89 15.66
CA TRP A 30 -11.36 -2.11 15.77
C TRP A 30 -12.57 -2.88 15.25
N LEU A 31 -12.46 -3.51 14.07
CA LEU A 31 -13.52 -4.34 13.50
C LEU A 31 -13.88 -5.50 14.43
N ALA A 32 -12.90 -6.12 15.08
CA ALA A 32 -13.12 -7.21 16.02
C ALA A 32 -13.99 -6.83 17.23
N THR A 33 -13.99 -5.56 17.61
CA THR A 33 -14.80 -5.05 18.74
C THR A 33 -16.17 -4.52 18.32
N SER A 34 -16.33 -4.15 17.05
CA SER A 34 -17.49 -3.38 16.56
C SER A 34 -18.40 -4.16 15.60
N VAL A 35 -17.97 -5.34 15.12
CA VAL A 35 -18.66 -6.12 14.07
C VAL A 35 -18.98 -7.54 14.57
N PRO A 36 -20.11 -8.16 14.14
CA PRO A 36 -20.43 -9.54 14.47
C PRO A 36 -19.31 -10.53 14.13
N SER A 37 -19.15 -11.56 14.96
CA SER A 37 -17.99 -12.48 14.99
C SER A 37 -17.68 -13.20 13.67
N LEU A 38 -18.68 -13.44 12.82
CA LEU A 38 -18.52 -14.15 11.55
C LEU A 38 -17.80 -13.30 10.50
N ASP A 39 -18.11 -12.00 10.44
CA ASP A 39 -17.43 -11.05 9.55
C ASP A 39 -16.04 -10.69 10.06
N VAL A 40 -15.88 -10.61 11.39
CA VAL A 40 -14.59 -10.38 12.04
C VAL A 40 -13.58 -11.47 11.70
N ALA A 41 -13.98 -12.75 11.78
CA ALA A 41 -13.07 -13.86 11.47
C ALA A 41 -12.62 -13.85 10.01
N TRP A 42 -13.52 -13.51 9.08
CA TRP A 42 -13.18 -13.35 7.67
C TRP A 42 -12.22 -12.17 7.45
N PHE A 43 -12.49 -11.03 8.07
CA PHE A 43 -11.66 -9.83 7.92
C PHE A 43 -10.28 -9.99 8.56
N ARG A 44 -10.20 -10.65 9.71
CA ARG A 44 -8.94 -10.89 10.42
C ARG A 44 -8.02 -11.85 9.68
N VAL A 45 -8.57 -12.89 9.06
CA VAL A 45 -7.75 -13.88 8.34
C VAL A 45 -7.48 -13.47 6.90
N ARG A 46 -8.51 -13.09 6.15
CA ARG A 46 -8.38 -12.80 4.71
C ARG A 46 -8.22 -11.30 4.44
N GLY A 47 -8.98 -10.46 5.13
CA GLY A 47 -8.94 -9.00 4.95
C GLY A 47 -7.58 -8.40 5.31
N GLU A 48 -7.01 -8.74 6.47
CA GLU A 48 -5.68 -8.27 6.87
C GLU A 48 -4.57 -8.71 5.92
N LEU A 49 -4.63 -9.98 5.46
CA LEU A 49 -3.66 -10.51 4.50
C LEU A 49 -3.76 -9.79 3.16
N LEU A 50 -4.97 -9.59 2.64
CA LEU A 50 -5.20 -8.90 1.37
C LEU A 50 -4.82 -7.42 1.44
N LEU A 51 -5.17 -6.72 2.52
CA LEU A 51 -4.74 -5.34 2.75
C LEU A 51 -3.22 -5.24 2.88
N GLY A 52 -2.60 -6.18 3.60
CA GLY A 52 -1.16 -6.24 3.72
C GLY A 52 -0.46 -6.48 2.38
N PHE A 53 -0.99 -7.39 1.56
CA PHE A 53 -0.50 -7.64 0.21
C PHE A 53 -0.70 -6.42 -0.69
N ALA A 54 -1.86 -5.77 -0.65
CA ALA A 54 -2.14 -4.57 -1.43
C ALA A 54 -1.16 -3.43 -1.08
N GLY A 55 -0.90 -3.22 0.21
CA GLY A 55 0.08 -2.24 0.67
C GLY A 55 1.50 -2.56 0.20
N LEU A 56 1.92 -3.82 0.28
CA LEU A 56 3.22 -4.27 -0.23
C LEU A 56 3.35 -4.09 -1.75
N CYS A 57 2.33 -4.48 -2.51
CA CYS A 57 2.30 -4.29 -3.96
C CYS A 57 2.41 -2.79 -4.32
N GLY A 58 1.70 -1.91 -3.59
CA GLY A 58 1.80 -0.47 -3.75
C GLY A 58 3.20 0.07 -3.47
N CYS A 59 3.87 -0.41 -2.42
CA CYS A 59 5.26 -0.04 -2.15
C CYS A 59 6.21 -0.49 -3.27
N VAL A 60 6.08 -1.73 -3.73
CA VAL A 60 6.95 -2.29 -4.79
C VAL A 60 6.73 -1.56 -6.12
N SER A 61 5.48 -1.31 -6.51
CA SER A 61 5.18 -0.55 -7.72
C SER A 61 5.67 0.89 -7.58
N GLY A 62 5.52 1.51 -6.41
CA GLY A 62 5.97 2.87 -6.18
C GLY A 62 7.49 3.02 -6.29
N VAL A 63 8.25 2.06 -5.74
CA VAL A 63 9.71 1.99 -5.91
C VAL A 63 10.08 1.85 -7.38
N ALA A 64 9.40 0.98 -8.14
CA ALA A 64 9.66 0.83 -9.57
C ALA A 64 9.45 2.15 -10.34
N PHE A 65 8.41 2.93 -10.00
CA PHE A 65 8.16 4.24 -10.60
C PHE A 65 9.24 5.26 -10.25
N VAL A 66 9.73 5.29 -9.01
CA VAL A 66 10.83 6.16 -8.59
C VAL A 66 12.12 5.80 -9.36
N VAL A 67 12.44 4.51 -9.46
CA VAL A 67 13.62 4.04 -10.19
C VAL A 67 13.54 4.39 -11.67
N LEU A 68 12.40 4.13 -12.33
CA LEU A 68 12.21 4.48 -13.74
C LEU A 68 12.34 5.99 -13.99
N ALA A 69 11.81 6.81 -13.08
CA ALA A 69 11.94 8.25 -13.18
C ALA A 69 13.39 8.72 -13.03
N ALA A 70 14.12 8.16 -12.05
CA ALA A 70 15.54 8.46 -11.84
C ALA A 70 16.39 8.07 -13.05
N LEU A 71 16.14 6.91 -13.64
CA LEU A 71 16.81 6.46 -14.86
C LEU A 71 16.53 7.43 -16.02
N THR A 72 15.28 7.82 -16.21
CA THR A 72 14.87 8.76 -17.27
C THR A 72 15.53 10.13 -17.11
N LEU A 73 15.66 10.63 -15.87
CA LEU A 73 16.35 11.88 -15.57
C LEU A 73 17.86 11.78 -15.77
N SER A 74 18.47 10.61 -15.55
CA SER A 74 19.91 10.41 -15.75
C SER A 74 20.32 10.27 -17.23
N SER A 75 19.36 9.91 -18.09
CA SER A 75 19.57 9.68 -19.52
C SER A 75 19.35 10.91 -20.41
N GLY A 76 18.90 12.03 -19.83
CA GLY A 76 18.67 13.30 -20.53
C GLY A 76 19.70 14.36 -20.14
#